data_AF-A0A2P7MYJ1-F1
#
_entry.id   AF-A0A2P7MYJ1-F1
#
_cell.length_a   1.000
_cell.length_b   1.000
_cell.length_c   1.000
_cell.angle_alpha   90.00
_cell.angle_beta   90.00
_cell.angle_gamma   90.00
#
_symmetry.space_group_name_H-M   'P 1'
#
loop_
_entity.id
_entity.type
_entity.pdbx_description
1 polymer ?
#
loop_
_entity_poly.entity_id
_entity_poly.type
_entity_poly.pdbx_seq_one_letter_code
_entity_poly.pdbx_strand_id
1 'polypeptide(L)' 'MSAAAVRLQPITLQFRRAPGPLLAQIEAALAPHGQPLRWAITAVEPGLAGSCPLLTLEAVVLA' A
#
# COMPACT_ATOMS: atom_id res chain seq x y z
N MET A 1 -29.63 13.98 -6.59
CA MET A 1 -28.72 12.81 -6.46
C MET A 1 -27.66 13.22 -5.47
N SER A 2 -27.70 12.71 -4.24
CA SER A 2 -26.68 13.03 -3.23
C SER A 2 -25.36 12.40 -3.69
N ALA A 3 -24.37 13.23 -4.03
CA ALA A 3 -23.03 12.72 -4.28
C ALA A 3 -22.55 12.06 -2.99
N ALA A 4 -22.24 10.76 -3.04
CA ALA A 4 -21.61 10.08 -1.92
C ALA A 4 -20.38 10.90 -1.53
N ALA A 5 -20.31 11.30 -0.26
CA ALA A 5 -19.21 12.13 0.22
C ALA A 5 -17.91 11.35 0.06
N VAL A 6 -17.05 11.81 -0.85
CA VAL A 6 -15.73 11.25 -1.09
C VAL A 6 -14.93 11.33 0.21
N ARG A 7 -14.44 10.20 0.72
CA ARG A 7 -13.67 10.16 1.97
C ARG A 7 -12.20 9.93 1.71
N LEU A 8 -11.37 10.84 2.21
CA LEU A 8 -9.93 10.63 2.31
C LEU A 8 -9.64 9.77 3.54
N GLN A 9 -9.03 8.61 3.32
CA GLN A 9 -8.68 7.69 4.38
C GLN A 9 -7.17 7.48 4.43
N PRO A 10 -6.50 7.87 5.53
CA PRO A 10 -5.12 7.48 5.77
C PRO A 10 -5.08 5.99 6.17
N ILE A 11 -4.13 5.25 5.61
CA ILE A 11 -3.89 3.84 5.94
C ILE A 11 -2.40 3.58 6.11
N THR A 12 -2.08 2.66 7.01
CA THR A 12 -0.77 2.04 7.13
C THR A 12 -0.93 0.56 6.83
N LEU A 13 -0.10 0.03 5.94
CA LEU A 13 -0.16 -1.38 5.57
C LEU A 13 1.24 -1.97 5.50
N GLN A 14 1.32 -3.27 5.76
CA GLN A 14 2.54 -4.05 5.63
C GLN A 14 2.33 -5.16 4.63
N PHE A 15 3.30 -5.35 3.74
CA PHE A 15 3.26 -6.45 2.78
C PHE A 15 4.67 -6.97 2.51
N ARG A 16 4.78 -8.28 2.27
CA ARG A 16 6.04 -8.88 1.85
C ARG A 16 6.24 -8.60 0.38
N ARG A 17 7.41 -8.09 0.02
CA ARG A 17 7.80 -7.94 -1.39
C ARG A 17 7.78 -9.32 -2.05
N ALA A 18 7.28 -9.39 -3.27
CA ALA A 18 7.40 -10.55 -4.14
C ALA A 18 8.37 -10.24 -5.29
N PRO A 19 8.82 -11.27 -6.04
CA PRO A 19 9.49 -11.05 -7.31
C PRO A 19 8.64 -10.20 -8.27
N GLY A 20 9.30 -9.38 -9.10
CA GLY A 20 8.67 -8.51 -10.10
C GLY A 20 8.63 -7.02 -9.73
N PRO A 21 7.91 -6.21 -10.52
CA PRO A 21 7.83 -4.76 -10.33
C PRO A 21 7.18 -4.38 -9.01
N LEU A 22 7.82 -3.48 -8.26
CA LEU A 22 7.33 -3.07 -6.95
C LEU A 22 6.05 -2.24 -7.05
N LEU A 23 5.95 -1.35 -8.05
CA LEU A 23 4.78 -0.48 -8.23
C LEU A 23 3.48 -1.29 -8.35
N ALA A 24 3.46 -2.32 -9.20
CA ALA A 24 2.30 -3.18 -9.39
C ALA A 24 1.89 -3.91 -8.10
N GLN A 25 2.86 -4.28 -7.26
CA GLN A 25 2.58 -4.92 -5.97
C GLN A 25 2.00 -3.91 -4.97
N ILE A 26 2.50 -2.68 -4.96
CA ILE A 26 1.96 -1.58 -4.13
C ILE A 26 0.52 -1.26 -4.54
N GLU A 27 0.26 -1.12 -5.84
CA GLU A 27 -1.07 -0.87 -6.37
C GLU A 27 -2.04 -2.01 -6.01
N ALA A 28 -1.61 -3.26 -6.15
CA ALA A 28 -2.40 -4.42 -5.75
C ALA A 28 -2.66 -4.47 -4.23
N ALA A 29 -1.70 -4.06 -3.41
CA ALA A 29 -1.87 -3.99 -1.96
C ALA A 29 -2.82 -2.86 -1.52
N LEU A 30 -2.85 -1.74 -2.26
CA LEU A 30 -3.71 -0.59 -1.96
C LEU A 30 -5.13 -0.73 -2.53
N ALA A 31 -5.31 -1.46 -3.63
CA ALA A 31 -6.59 -1.59 -4.33
C ALA A 31 -7.78 -2.01 -3.44
N PRO A 32 -7.63 -2.94 -2.46
CA PRO A 32 -8.74 -3.29 -1.56
C PRO A 32 -9.18 -2.14 -0.63
N HIS A 33 -8.35 -1.12 -0.45
CA HIS A 33 -8.62 0.02 0.43
C HIS A 33 -9.20 1.22 -0.30
N GLY A 34 -9.11 1.28 -1.63
CA GLY A 34 -9.62 2.37 -2.45
C GLY A 34 -8.62 2.86 -3.50
N GLN A 35 -8.89 4.03 -4.09
CA GLN A 35 -7.99 4.63 -5.07
C GLN A 35 -6.85 5.38 -4.35
N PRO A 36 -5.58 4.98 -4.51
CA PRO A 36 -4.48 5.67 -3.86
C PRO A 36 -4.21 7.04 -4.50
N LEU A 37 -4.05 8.07 -3.67
CA LEU A 37 -3.69 9.42 -4.10
C LEU A 37 -2.22 9.73 -3.88
N ARG A 38 -1.69 9.26 -2.75
CA ARG A 38 -0.27 9.33 -2.40
C ARG A 38 0.08 8.14 -1.52
N TRP A 39 1.33 7.72 -1.62
CA TRP A 39 1.88 6.71 -0.73
C TRP A 39 3.39 6.88 -0.61
N ALA A 40 3.94 6.37 0.48
CA ALA A 40 5.37 6.31 0.73
C ALA A 40 5.72 5.01 1.46
N ILE A 41 6.83 4.39 1.05
CA ILE A 41 7.43 3.30 1.84
C ILE A 41 8.15 3.97 3.01
N THR A 42 7.72 3.68 4.23
CA THR A 42 8.23 4.31 5.45
C THR A 42 9.18 3.41 6.24
N ALA A 43 9.10 2.09 6.02
CA ALA A 43 10.07 1.15 6.56
C ALA A 43 10.28 -0.05 5.63
N VAL A 44 11.46 -0.64 5.72
CA VAL A 44 11.86 -1.87 5.03
C VAL A 44 12.55 -2.77 6.04
N GLU A 45 11.91 -3.85 6.44
CA GLU A 45 12.53 -4.86 7.28
C GLU A 45 13.18 -5.93 6.40
N PRO A 46 14.47 -6.26 6.64
CA PRO A 46 15.13 -7.32 5.90
C PRO A 46 14.44 -8.66 6.17
N GLY A 47 14.27 -9.47 5.13
CA GLY A 47 13.84 -10.85 5.31
C GLY A 47 14.91 -11.66 6.03
N LEU A 48 14.51 -12.62 6.86
CA LEU A 48 15.39 -13.68 7.34
C LEU A 48 15.91 -14.49 6.13
N ALA A 49 17.10 -15.10 6.24
CA ALA A 49 17.83 -15.76 5.16
C ALA A 49 16.90 -16.50 4.15
N GLY A 50 16.83 -15.98 2.92
CA GLY A 50 16.02 -16.53 1.82
C GLY A 50 14.58 -16.01 1.71
N SER A 51 14.11 -15.20 2.65
CA SER A 51 12.78 -14.56 2.58
C SER A 51 12.86 -13.15 2.00
N CYS A 52 11.78 -12.75 1.33
CA CYS A 52 11.67 -11.40 0.79
C CYS A 52 11.43 -10.37 1.92
N PRO A 53 11.92 -9.12 1.74
CA PRO A 53 11.77 -8.07 2.74
C PRO A 53 10.29 -7.74 3.00
N LEU A 54 9.99 -7.34 4.23
CA LEU A 54 8.71 -6.74 4.58
C LEU A 54 8.81 -5.23 4.34
N LEU A 55 7.74 -4.67 3.78
CA LEU A 55 7.64 -3.25 3.49
C LEU A 55 6.47 -2.67 4.28
N THR A 56 6.69 -1.53 4.93
CA THR A 56 5.64 -0.72 5.53
C THR A 56 5.34 0.46 4.62
N LEU A 57 4.07 0.65 4.29
CA LEU A 57 3.53 1.74 3.48
C LEU A 57 2.63 2.61 4.33
N GLU A 58 2.76 3.92 4.17
CA GLU A 58 1.73 4.88 4.55
C GLU A 58 1.10 5.45 3.28
N ALA A 59 -0.22 5.46 3.22
CA ALA A 59 -0.97 5.93 2.06
C ALA A 59 -2.20 6.75 2.45
N VAL A 60 -2.67 7.57 1.52
CA VAL A 60 -4.00 8.17 1.56
C VAL A 60 -4.77 7.67 0.35
N VAL A 61 -5.93 7.10 0.61
CA VAL A 61 -6.83 6.56 -0.42
C VAL A 61 -8.16 7.32 -0.44
N LEU A 62 -8.83 7.29 -1.59
CA LEU A 62 -10.23 7.62 -1.74
C LEU A 62 -11.06 6.34 -1.57
N ALA A 63 -11.88 6.30 -0.52
CA ALA A 63 -12.75 5.18 -0.17
C ALA A 63 -14.23 5.51 -0.41
#